data_AF-A0A7R9GJS1-F1
#
_entry.id   AF-A0A7R9GJS1-F1
#
_cell.length_a   1.000
_cell.length_b   1.000
_cell.length_c   1.000
_cell.angle_alpha   90.00
_cell.angle_beta   90.00
_cell.angle_gamma   90.00
#
_symmetry.space_group_name_H-M   'P 1'
#
loop_
_entity.id
_entity.type
_entity.pdbx_description
1 polymer ?
#
loop_
_entity_poly.entity_id
_entity_poly.type
_entity_poly.pdbx_seq_one_letter_code
_entity_poly.pdbx_strand_id
1 'polypeptide(L)'
;QVNYMVMYPNDAMYLAKVDDWSMYDLSCVTKFCAGASMLPPSTVRAMRKMFPNLSRPIGQIYGSTEMLLAITSNSLMCPETEAGIGVLNPYTKCKVVSLEDNRALGPNERGEFWIHTPFLMKNYRNRPDLTENAVTPDGWYKTGDYGYYDNNQHLHIVDRVKDLIHLSSGEISLLVMIAFASS
;
A
#
# COMPACT_ATOMS: atom_id res chain seq x y z
N GLN A 1 15.76 3.50 24.36
CA GLN A 1 16.15 3.52 22.94
C GLN A 1 15.01 2.92 22.13
N VAL A 2 14.67 3.53 20.99
CA VAL A 2 13.56 3.09 20.12
C VAL A 2 14.18 2.29 18.98
N ASN A 3 13.86 1.00 18.87
CA ASN A 3 14.42 0.13 17.84
C ASN A 3 13.52 -0.05 16.60
N TYR A 4 12.24 0.25 16.74
CA TYR A 4 11.24 0.17 15.68
C TYR A 4 10.40 1.44 15.64
N MET A 5 10.36 2.10 14.50
CA MET A 5 9.53 3.27 14.25
C MET A 5 8.39 2.95 13.30
N VAL A 6 7.21 3.45 13.63
CA VAL A 6 6.00 3.42 12.79
C VAL A 6 5.54 4.86 12.63
N MET A 7 5.37 5.33 11.40
CA MET A 7 5.05 6.74 11.12
C MET A 7 4.04 6.93 10.00
N TYR A 8 3.35 8.07 9.99
CA TYR A 8 2.63 8.50 8.80
C TYR A 8 3.61 9.03 7.75
N PRO A 9 3.33 8.82 6.45
CA PRO A 9 4.18 9.29 5.36
C PRO A 9 4.47 10.78 5.40
N ASN A 10 3.51 11.62 5.79
CA ASN A 10 3.72 13.07 5.93
C ASN A 10 4.81 13.40 6.96
N ASP A 11 4.82 12.71 8.10
CA ASP A 11 5.82 12.92 9.13
C ASP A 11 7.19 12.43 8.64
N ALA A 12 7.25 11.28 7.97
CA ALA A 12 8.48 10.76 7.38
C ALA A 12 9.03 11.68 6.27
N MET A 13 8.14 12.28 5.47
CA MET A 13 8.50 13.28 4.46
C MET A 13 9.03 14.57 5.09
N TYR A 14 8.47 14.98 6.23
CA TYR A 14 8.97 16.13 6.98
C TYR A 14 10.37 15.83 7.54
N LEU A 15 10.57 14.68 8.19
CA LEU A 15 11.86 14.26 8.71
C LEU A 15 12.93 14.21 7.61
N ALA A 16 12.60 13.65 6.45
CA ALA A 16 13.51 13.52 5.31
C ALA A 16 14.02 14.86 4.74
N LYS A 17 13.40 15.99 5.12
CA LYS A 17 13.81 17.34 4.71
C LYS A 17 14.64 18.08 5.75
N VAL A 18 14.85 17.50 6.93
CA VAL A 18 15.69 18.11 7.96
C VAL A 18 17.16 17.88 7.60
N ASP A 19 17.91 18.99 7.47
CA ASP A 19 19.27 18.98 6.92
C ASP A 19 20.35 18.48 7.90
N ASP A 20 20.12 18.57 9.21
CA ASP A 20 21.11 18.19 10.23
C ASP A 20 20.52 17.31 11.34
N TRP A 21 21.07 16.10 11.45
CA TRP A 21 20.78 15.11 12.49
C TRP A 21 22.01 14.78 13.35
N SER A 22 23.12 15.49 13.19
CA SER A 22 24.42 15.17 13.80
C SER A 22 24.40 15.14 15.33
N MET A 23 23.45 15.84 15.95
CA MET A 23 23.26 15.85 17.40
C MET A 23 22.56 14.59 17.95
N TYR A 24 22.04 13.72 17.09
CA TYR A 24 21.28 12.53 17.48
C TYR A 24 21.95 11.24 17.01
N ASP A 25 22.09 10.27 17.92
CA ASP A 25 22.45 8.90 17.56
C ASP A 25 21.20 8.11 17.17
N LEU A 26 21.01 7.91 15.87
CA LEU A 26 19.90 7.15 15.29
C LEU A 26 20.25 5.68 15.02
N SER A 27 21.44 5.22 15.43
CA SER A 27 21.92 3.85 15.20
C SER A 27 21.08 2.78 15.90
N CYS A 28 20.31 3.16 16.93
CA CYS A 28 19.41 2.25 17.63
C CYS A 28 18.17 1.84 16.80
N VAL A 29 17.81 2.61 15.78
CA VAL A 29 16.66 2.32 14.90
C VAL A 29 17.06 1.27 13.87
N THR A 30 16.47 0.09 13.98
CA THR A 30 16.80 -1.07 13.13
C THR A 30 15.65 -1.48 12.21
N LYS A 31 14.44 -0.97 12.50
CA LYS A 31 13.23 -1.23 11.72
C LYS A 31 12.45 0.07 11.57
N PHE A 32 11.82 0.23 10.41
CA PHE A 32 10.97 1.37 10.12
C PHE A 32 9.83 0.94 9.20
N CYS A 33 8.60 1.36 9.51
CA CYS A 33 7.49 1.27 8.57
C CYS A 33 6.65 2.55 8.54
N ALA A 34 5.98 2.76 7.40
CA ALA A 34 4.99 3.81 7.22
C ALA A 34 3.73 3.26 6.56
N GLY A 35 2.58 3.87 6.83
CA GLY A 35 1.29 3.44 6.30
C GLY A 35 0.26 4.56 6.23
N ALA A 36 -0.92 4.24 5.72
CA ALA A 36 -2.02 5.17 5.36
C ALA A 36 -1.86 5.90 4.01
N SER A 37 -0.64 6.05 3.50
CA SER A 37 -0.39 6.41 2.10
C SER A 37 0.98 5.91 1.66
N MET A 38 1.28 6.03 0.36
CA MET A 38 2.60 5.66 -0.15
C MET A 38 3.63 6.76 0.11
N LEU A 39 4.84 6.33 0.46
CA LEU A 39 6.02 7.19 0.52
C LEU A 39 6.58 7.42 -0.89
N PRO A 40 6.94 8.67 -1.25
CA PRO A 40 7.72 8.92 -2.44
C PRO A 40 9.06 8.17 -2.40
N PRO A 41 9.55 7.61 -3.53
CA PRO A 41 10.85 6.94 -3.56
C PRO A 41 12.02 7.84 -3.10
N SER A 42 11.92 9.15 -3.33
CA SER A 42 12.89 10.13 -2.82
C SER A 42 12.95 10.18 -1.29
N THR A 43 11.80 10.12 -0.62
CA THR A 43 11.71 10.08 0.84
C THR A 43 12.26 8.78 1.40
N VAL A 44 11.95 7.63 0.78
CA VAL A 44 12.52 6.33 1.18
C VAL A 44 14.05 6.37 1.13
N ARG A 45 14.62 6.90 0.02
CA ARG A 45 16.08 7.05 -0.11
C ARG A 45 16.70 7.99 0.92
N ALA A 46 16.06 9.13 1.19
CA ALA A 46 16.54 10.09 2.18
C ALA A 46 16.53 9.49 3.60
N MET A 47 15.42 8.88 3.99
CA MET A 47 15.28 8.22 5.29
C MET A 47 16.25 7.04 5.44
N ARG A 48 16.52 6.28 4.38
CA ARG A 48 17.52 5.19 4.42
C ARG A 48 18.94 5.69 4.71
N LYS A 49 19.29 6.91 4.29
CA LYS A 49 20.59 7.52 4.63
C LYS A 49 20.64 7.98 6.09
N MET A 50 19.50 8.39 6.64
CA MET A 50 19.38 8.89 8.01
C MET A 50 19.49 7.78 9.07
N PHE A 51 18.98 6.58 8.77
CA PHE A 51 19.00 5.44 9.69
C PHE A 51 20.01 4.37 9.22
N PRO A 52 21.27 4.42 9.70
CA PRO A 52 22.35 3.61 9.15
C PRO A 52 22.20 2.10 9.41
N ASN A 53 21.44 1.72 10.44
CA ASN A 53 21.31 0.33 10.91
C ASN A 53 19.96 -0.31 10.55
N LEU A 54 19.22 0.26 9.59
CA LEU A 54 18.00 -0.38 9.12
C LEU A 54 18.32 -1.77 8.55
N SER A 55 17.74 -2.78 9.19
CA SER A 55 17.90 -4.17 8.80
C SER A 55 17.31 -4.48 7.42
N ARG A 56 16.36 -3.65 6.94
CA ARG A 56 15.63 -3.79 5.68
C ARG A 56 15.21 -2.41 5.13
N PRO A 57 14.80 -2.30 3.85
CA PRO A 57 14.16 -1.12 3.32
C PRO A 57 12.96 -0.72 4.16
N ILE A 58 12.66 0.57 4.13
CA ILE A 58 11.50 1.16 4.80
C ILE A 58 10.24 0.45 4.31
N GLY A 59 9.52 -0.17 5.24
CA GLY A 59 8.30 -0.90 4.90
C GLY A 59 7.11 0.01 4.70
N GLN A 60 6.33 -0.30 3.67
CA GLN A 60 5.05 0.34 3.42
C GLN A 60 3.95 -0.65 3.78
N ILE A 61 3.18 -0.34 4.82
CA ILE A 61 2.06 -1.17 5.26
C ILE A 61 0.78 -0.70 4.57
N TYR A 62 0.04 -1.65 4.00
CA TYR A 62 -1.25 -1.41 3.38
C TYR A 62 -2.37 -2.05 4.18
N GLY A 63 -3.48 -1.32 4.30
CA GLY A 63 -4.67 -1.74 5.00
C GLY A 63 -5.69 -0.62 5.08
N SER A 64 -6.86 -0.94 5.64
CA SER A 64 -7.93 0.01 5.89
C SER A 64 -8.68 -0.38 7.16
N THR A 65 -9.51 0.53 7.66
CA THR A 65 -10.34 0.28 8.85
C THR A 65 -11.28 -0.91 8.65
N GLU A 66 -11.80 -1.09 7.43
CA GLU A 66 -12.67 -2.19 7.04
C GLU A 66 -11.99 -3.55 7.13
N MET A 67 -10.66 -3.59 7.11
CA MET A 67 -9.85 -4.80 7.25
C MET A 67 -9.12 -4.85 8.60
N LEU A 68 -9.68 -4.17 9.60
CA LEU A 68 -9.14 -3.91 10.93
C LEU A 68 -7.90 -2.99 10.93
N LEU A 69 -6.81 -3.37 10.25
CA LEU A 69 -5.55 -2.62 10.16
C LEU A 69 -4.78 -3.04 8.87
N ALA A 70 -3.46 -3.19 8.97
CA ALA A 70 -2.59 -3.60 7.89
C ALA A 70 -2.79 -5.08 7.53
N ILE A 71 -3.05 -5.33 6.26
CA ILE A 71 -3.16 -6.67 5.68
C ILE A 71 -1.90 -7.11 4.94
N THR A 72 -0.92 -6.22 4.80
CA THR A 72 0.39 -6.54 4.24
C THR A 72 1.53 -6.33 5.23
N SER A 73 2.66 -6.95 4.95
CA SER A 73 3.92 -6.72 5.65
C SER A 73 5.11 -6.89 4.71
N ASN A 74 6.23 -6.27 5.09
CA ASN A 74 7.53 -6.58 4.51
C ASN A 74 8.03 -7.91 5.09
N SER A 75 7.57 -9.02 4.51
CA SER A 75 7.96 -10.36 4.93
C SER A 75 9.46 -10.57 4.77
N LEU A 76 10.08 -11.18 5.78
CA LEU A 76 11.51 -11.52 5.70
C LEU A 76 11.81 -12.55 4.60
N MET A 77 10.79 -13.31 4.21
CA MET A 77 10.85 -14.43 3.28
C MET A 77 10.71 -14.01 1.81
N CYS A 78 10.40 -12.75 1.54
CA CYS A 78 10.18 -12.25 0.19
C CYS A 78 11.32 -11.30 -0.23
N PRO A 79 11.68 -11.27 -1.52
CA PRO A 79 12.65 -10.32 -2.06
C PRO A 79 12.24 -8.88 -1.75
N GLU A 80 13.21 -8.02 -1.50
CA GLU A 80 12.93 -6.62 -1.22
C GLU A 80 12.47 -5.87 -2.47
N THR A 81 11.52 -4.97 -2.31
CA THR A 81 11.08 -4.06 -3.38
C THR A 81 10.96 -2.64 -2.83
N GLU A 82 11.43 -1.64 -3.59
CA GLU A 82 11.35 -0.23 -3.17
C GLU A 82 9.95 0.37 -3.38
N ALA A 83 9.14 -0.22 -4.25
CA ALA A 83 7.86 0.34 -4.70
C ALA A 83 6.62 -0.40 -4.19
N GLY A 84 6.79 -1.64 -3.70
CA GLY A 84 5.69 -2.47 -3.24
C GLY A 84 5.21 -2.09 -1.85
N ILE A 85 3.98 -2.50 -1.56
CA ILE A 85 3.33 -2.40 -0.24
C ILE A 85 3.44 -3.72 0.54
N GLY A 86 4.46 -4.54 0.23
CA GLY A 86 4.69 -5.83 0.86
C GLY A 86 3.85 -6.97 0.30
N VAL A 87 3.81 -8.07 1.06
CA VAL A 87 3.05 -9.29 0.76
C VAL A 87 1.93 -9.47 1.78
N LEU A 88 0.94 -10.30 1.47
CA LEU A 88 -0.19 -10.54 2.35
C LEU A 88 0.23 -11.15 3.70
N ASN A 89 -0.39 -10.67 4.77
CA ASN A 89 -0.30 -11.29 6.09
C ASN A 89 -1.01 -12.65 6.11
N PRO A 90 -0.63 -13.56 7.03
CA PRO A 90 -1.31 -14.84 7.19
C PRO A 90 -2.82 -14.68 7.34
N TYR A 91 -3.56 -15.67 6.82
CA TYR A 91 -5.04 -15.72 6.82
C TYR A 91 -5.74 -14.65 5.96
N THR A 92 -5.00 -13.82 5.23
CA THR A 92 -5.56 -12.90 4.23
C THR A 92 -5.38 -13.47 2.83
N LYS A 93 -6.43 -13.36 2.02
CA LYS A 93 -6.40 -13.61 0.58
C LYS A 93 -6.64 -12.31 -0.16
N CYS A 94 -5.94 -12.11 -1.27
CA CYS A 94 -6.20 -11.04 -2.23
C CYS A 94 -6.36 -11.64 -3.61
N LYS A 95 -7.31 -11.13 -4.39
CA LYS A 95 -7.34 -11.29 -5.84
C LYS A 95 -7.37 -9.90 -6.47
N VAL A 96 -6.69 -9.75 -7.59
CA VAL A 96 -6.82 -8.58 -8.45
C VAL A 96 -7.96 -8.86 -9.41
N VAL A 97 -8.92 -7.95 -9.54
CA VAL A 97 -10.15 -8.16 -10.29
C VAL A 97 -10.27 -7.10 -11.38
N SER A 98 -10.52 -7.56 -12.60
CA SER A 98 -10.80 -6.71 -13.75
C SER A 98 -12.04 -5.84 -13.51
N LEU A 99 -11.95 -4.55 -13.83
CA LEU A 99 -13.06 -3.61 -13.72
C LEU A 99 -14.13 -3.83 -14.81
N GLU A 100 -13.78 -4.50 -15.91
CA GLU A 100 -14.67 -4.70 -17.06
C GLU A 100 -15.59 -5.92 -16.91
N ASP A 101 -15.03 -7.05 -16.50
CA ASP A 101 -15.69 -8.36 -16.54
C ASP A 101 -15.66 -9.11 -15.20
N ASN A 102 -15.12 -8.50 -14.14
CA ASN A 102 -14.97 -9.08 -12.81
C ASN A 102 -14.15 -10.39 -12.75
N ARG A 103 -13.33 -10.69 -13.78
CA ARG A 103 -12.45 -11.87 -13.74
C ARG A 103 -11.25 -11.63 -12.81
N ALA A 104 -10.77 -12.70 -12.18
CA ALA A 104 -9.51 -12.65 -11.45
C ALA A 104 -8.32 -12.56 -12.43
N LEU A 105 -7.34 -11.74 -12.07
CA LEU A 105 -6.19 -11.41 -12.88
C LEU A 105 -4.90 -12.06 -12.36
N GLY A 106 -3.99 -12.34 -13.29
CA GLY A 106 -2.67 -12.91 -13.05
C GLY A 106 -1.63 -11.88 -12.59
N PRO A 107 -0.38 -12.31 -12.39
CA PRO A 107 0.71 -11.43 -12.03
C PRO A 107 0.92 -10.33 -13.07
N ASN A 108 1.18 -9.11 -12.61
CA ASN A 108 1.42 -7.89 -13.40
C ASN A 108 0.22 -7.42 -14.25
N GLU A 109 -0.95 -8.04 -14.12
CA GLU A 109 -2.21 -7.52 -14.64
C GLU A 109 -2.84 -6.58 -13.60
N ARG A 110 -3.42 -5.47 -14.06
CA ARG A 110 -3.96 -4.42 -13.20
C ARG A 110 -5.47 -4.54 -13.03
N GLY A 111 -5.94 -4.30 -11.82
CA GLY A 111 -7.35 -4.36 -11.46
C GLY A 111 -7.58 -3.89 -10.03
N GLU A 112 -8.82 -4.02 -9.56
CA GLU A 112 -9.17 -3.71 -8.18
C GLU A 112 -8.70 -4.83 -7.23
N PHE A 113 -8.14 -4.46 -6.08
CA PHE A 113 -7.87 -5.42 -5.01
C PHE A 113 -9.15 -5.81 -4.30
N TRP A 114 -9.45 -7.10 -4.31
CA TRP A 114 -10.51 -7.70 -3.51
C TRP A 114 -9.89 -8.56 -2.42
N ILE A 115 -10.27 -8.30 -1.17
CA ILE A 115 -9.67 -8.92 0.01
C ILE A 115 -10.67 -9.82 0.72
N HIS A 116 -10.22 -11.00 1.11
CA HIS A 116 -10.96 -11.89 1.99
C HIS A 116 -10.09 -12.24 3.20
N THR A 117 -10.56 -11.89 4.40
CA THR A 117 -9.80 -12.03 5.65
C THR A 117 -10.74 -12.24 6.84
N PRO A 118 -10.35 -13.01 7.87
CA PRO A 118 -11.16 -13.14 9.09
C PRO A 118 -11.29 -11.83 9.89
N PHE A 119 -10.50 -10.81 9.55
CA PHE A 119 -10.50 -9.50 10.22
C PHE A 119 -11.40 -8.46 9.55
N LEU A 120 -12.23 -8.88 8.59
CA LEU A 120 -13.11 -7.98 7.87
C LEU A 120 -14.16 -7.37 8.81
N MET A 121 -14.51 -6.10 8.55
CA MET A 121 -15.59 -5.41 9.24
C MET A 121 -16.89 -6.20 9.18
N LYS A 122 -17.74 -6.02 10.18
CA LYS A 122 -19.06 -6.64 10.19
C LYS A 122 -20.00 -6.02 9.15
N ASN A 123 -20.06 -4.69 9.13
CA ASN A 123 -20.84 -3.87 8.21
C ASN A 123 -20.53 -2.39 8.42
N TYR A 124 -21.02 -1.56 7.50
CA TYR A 124 -21.18 -0.13 7.75
C TYR A 124 -22.44 0.11 8.59
N ARG A 125 -22.27 0.78 9.72
CA ARG A 125 -23.37 1.05 10.68
C ARG A 125 -24.49 1.83 10.01
N ASN A 126 -25.72 1.29 10.09
CA ASN A 126 -26.92 1.88 9.50
C ASN A 126 -26.85 2.11 7.98
N ARG A 127 -25.94 1.40 7.28
CA ARG A 127 -25.71 1.54 5.83
C ARG A 127 -25.60 0.15 5.17
N PRO A 128 -26.70 -0.61 5.11
CA PRO A 128 -26.72 -1.91 4.43
C PRO A 128 -26.35 -1.77 2.95
N ASP A 129 -26.78 -0.68 2.30
CA ASP A 129 -26.46 -0.33 0.92
C ASP A 129 -24.95 -0.27 0.67
N LEU A 130 -24.18 0.38 1.56
CA LEU A 130 -22.73 0.44 1.43
C LEU A 130 -22.08 -0.92 1.69
N THR A 131 -22.65 -1.69 2.61
CA THR A 131 -22.12 -3.01 2.98
C THR A 131 -22.27 -3.99 1.82
N GLU A 132 -23.44 -4.03 1.20
CA GLU A 132 -23.74 -4.89 0.04
C GLU A 132 -22.94 -4.49 -1.21
N ASN A 133 -22.70 -3.18 -1.39
CA ASN A 133 -21.86 -2.71 -2.49
C ASN A 133 -20.38 -3.06 -2.30
N ALA A 134 -19.88 -2.96 -1.06
CA ALA A 134 -18.47 -3.16 -0.73
C ALA A 134 -18.10 -4.62 -0.48
N VAL A 135 -19.02 -5.47 -0.02
CA VAL A 135 -18.76 -6.88 0.29
C VAL A 135 -19.64 -7.76 -0.58
N THR A 136 -18.98 -8.59 -1.38
CA THR A 136 -19.63 -9.58 -2.24
C THR A 136 -20.33 -10.68 -1.43
N PRO A 137 -21.33 -11.38 -2.00
CA PRO A 137 -22.03 -12.47 -1.32
C PRO A 137 -21.12 -13.61 -0.84
N ASP A 138 -19.99 -13.83 -1.51
CA ASP A 138 -18.97 -14.83 -1.15
C ASP A 138 -17.85 -14.28 -0.24
N GLY A 139 -18.03 -13.08 0.33
CA GLY A 139 -17.21 -12.56 1.43
C GLY A 139 -15.95 -11.77 1.02
N TRP A 140 -15.81 -11.40 -0.25
CA TRP A 140 -14.73 -10.50 -0.69
C TRP A 140 -15.11 -9.04 -0.52
N TYR A 141 -14.22 -8.27 0.11
CA TYR A 141 -14.28 -6.83 0.24
C TYR A 141 -13.59 -6.14 -0.94
N LYS A 142 -14.32 -5.28 -1.63
CA LYS A 142 -13.85 -4.42 -2.72
C LYS A 142 -13.20 -3.17 -2.12
N THR A 143 -11.89 -3.06 -2.24
CA THR A 143 -11.12 -2.01 -1.55
C THR A 143 -11.25 -0.64 -2.21
N GLY A 144 -11.64 -0.60 -3.49
CA GLY A 144 -11.52 0.58 -4.35
C GLY A 144 -10.07 1.00 -4.64
N ASP A 145 -9.08 0.18 -4.28
CA ASP A 145 -7.67 0.36 -4.65
C ASP A 145 -7.37 -0.41 -5.94
N TYR A 146 -6.78 0.28 -6.91
CA TYR A 146 -6.38 -0.27 -8.20
C TYR A 146 -4.88 -0.52 -8.22
N GLY A 147 -4.49 -1.72 -8.61
CA GLY A 147 -3.10 -2.14 -8.58
C GLY A 147 -2.89 -3.51 -9.19
N TYR A 148 -1.72 -4.09 -8.90
CA TYR A 148 -1.34 -5.42 -9.36
C TYR A 148 -0.47 -6.11 -8.31
N TYR A 149 -0.19 -7.39 -8.51
CA TYR A 149 0.87 -8.10 -7.79
C TYR A 149 1.92 -8.61 -8.77
N ASP A 150 3.18 -8.67 -8.36
CA ASP A 150 4.26 -9.19 -9.19
C ASP A 150 4.45 -10.71 -9.05
N ASN A 151 5.39 -11.26 -9.81
CA ASN A 151 5.73 -12.70 -9.75
C ASN A 151 6.26 -13.16 -8.39
N ASN A 152 6.69 -12.22 -7.54
CA ASN A 152 7.13 -12.48 -6.17
C ASN A 152 6.01 -12.23 -5.14
N GLN A 153 4.77 -12.05 -5.60
CA GLN A 153 3.56 -11.80 -4.80
C GLN A 153 3.56 -10.48 -4.04
N HIS A 154 4.41 -9.51 -4.40
CA HIS A 154 4.30 -8.17 -3.82
C HIS A 154 3.17 -7.42 -4.47
N LEU A 155 2.35 -6.77 -3.65
CA LEU A 155 1.31 -5.88 -4.14
C LEU A 155 1.90 -4.50 -4.43
N HIS A 156 1.36 -3.86 -5.47
CA HIS A 156 1.73 -2.53 -5.92
C HIS A 156 0.44 -1.74 -6.17
N ILE A 157 0.25 -0.65 -5.43
CA ILE A 157 -0.88 0.27 -5.65
C ILE A 157 -0.51 1.21 -6.80
N VAL A 158 -1.45 1.38 -7.72
CA VAL A 158 -1.36 2.35 -8.82
C VAL A 158 -2.16 3.59 -8.47
N ASP A 159 -3.43 3.44 -8.11
CA ASP A 159 -4.32 4.55 -7.74
C ASP A 159 -5.60 4.03 -7.06
N ARG A 160 -6.58 4.91 -6.80
CA ARG A 160 -7.95 4.53 -6.48
C ARG A 160 -8.76 4.32 -7.75
N VAL A 161 -9.67 3.35 -7.74
CA VAL A 161 -10.60 3.06 -8.86
C VAL A 161 -11.37 4.32 -9.29
N LYS A 162 -11.84 5.12 -8.33
CA LYS A 162 -12.58 6.36 -8.59
C LYS A 162 -11.74 7.47 -9.27
N ASP A 163 -10.42 7.37 -9.19
CA ASP A 163 -9.46 8.37 -9.67
C ASP A 163 -8.83 7.93 -11.01
N LEU A 164 -9.31 6.83 -11.61
CA LEU A 164 -8.91 6.37 -12.94
C LEU A 164 -9.67 7.10 -14.05
N ILE A 165 -8.93 7.48 -15.09
CA ILE A 165 -9.48 7.96 -16.35
C ILE A 165 -9.58 6.78 -17.32
N HIS A 166 -10.79 6.52 -17.80
CA HIS A 166 -11.04 5.45 -18.78
C HIS A 166 -10.85 5.99 -20.19
N LEU A 167 -9.88 5.43 -20.92
CA LEU A 167 -9.62 5.72 -22.32
C LEU A 167 -9.88 4.47 -23.16
N SER A 168 -10.03 4.63 -24.47
CA SER A 168 -10.14 3.49 -25.39
C SER A 168 -8.88 2.61 -25.42
N SER A 169 -7.73 3.13 -24.95
CA SER A 169 -6.46 2.40 -24.85
C SER A 169 -6.21 1.78 -23.46
N GLY A 170 -7.18 1.85 -22.54
CA GLY A 170 -7.08 1.36 -21.16
C GLY A 170 -7.19 2.46 -20.10
N GLU A 171 -6.88 2.13 -18.85
CA GLU A 171 -6.99 3.05 -17.71
C GLU A 171 -5.68 3.80 -17.45
N ILE A 172 -5.80 5.11 -17.23
CA ILE A 172 -4.70 5.97 -16.81
C ILE A 172 -5.03 6.59 -15.46
N SER A 173 -4.07 6.53 -14.52
CA SER A 173 -4.16 7.21 -13.23
C SER A 173 -4.16 8.73 -13.40
N LEU A 174 -5.04 9.42 -12.67
CA LEU A 174 -5.08 10.90 -12.67
C LEU A 174 -3.73 11.51 -12.23
N LEU A 175 -2.98 10.84 -11.33
CA LEU A 175 -1.65 11.27 -10.91
C LEU A 175 -0.65 11.34 -12.06
N VAL A 176 -0.71 10.39 -13.00
CA VAL A 176 0.15 10.36 -14.18
C VAL A 176 -0.13 11.56 -15.09
N MET A 177 -1.40 11.88 -15.30
CA MET A 177 -1.81 13.05 -16.11
C MET A 177 -1.33 14.37 -15.49
N ILE A 178 -1.43 14.52 -14.17
CA ILE A 178 -0.94 15.72 -13.46
C ILE A 178 0.58 15.85 -13.61
N ALA A 179 1.32 14.74 -13.53
CA ALA A 179 2.77 14.75 -13.70
C ALA A 179 3.18 15.26 -15.09
N PHE A 180 2.49 14.83 -16.16
CA PHE A 180 2.73 15.33 -17.52
C PHE A 180 2.31 16.80 -17.72
N ALA A 181 1.26 17.26 -17.05
CA ALA A 181 0.82 18.66 -17.15
C ALA A 181 1.74 19.63 -16.39
N SER A 182 2.54 19.12 -15.46
CA SER A 182 3.44 19.90 -14.60
C SER A 182 4.90 19.89 -15.07
N SER A 183 5.20 19.19 -16.17
CA SER A 183 6.50 19.11 -16.84
C SER A 183 6.55 19.99 -18.07
#